data_AF-B5Z7Z7-F1
#
_entry.id   AF-B5Z7Z7-F1
#
_cell.length_a   1.000
_cell.length_b   1.000
_cell.length_c   1.000
_cell.angle_alpha   90.00
_cell.angle_beta   90.00
_cell.angle_gamma   90.00
#
_symmetry.space_group_name_H-M   'P 1'
#
loop_
_entity.id
_entity.type
_entity.pdbx_description
1 polymer ?
#
loop_
_entity_poly.entity_id
_entity_poly.type
_entity_poly.pdbx_seq_one_letter_code
_entity_poly.pdbx_strand_id
1 'polypeptide(L)'
;MELEEEIVDSEGNIHKIVGVLGKGGQGIVYRCLDKDVAIKVVLRDRDFIKDKESLKQYEKSVLNLSFKPIESHFPMSIPLVTLRGKQGYVMKMAEGYEPLKTFLKKPSILENEEKDGIFRINNAIQELCKDNHHMALSLSYYSQTQGLRSRLKILTHLAKLLFRLQSKGLVYGDLNLNNVFYKDNSAFLIDADNVRYESL
;
A
#
# COMPACT_ATOMS: atom_id res chain seq x y z
N MET A 1 -2.64 12.05 21.84
CA MET A 1 -2.31 10.61 21.89
C MET A 1 -0.81 10.51 21.73
N GLU A 2 -0.10 10.22 22.81
CA GLU A 2 1.35 10.04 22.79
C GLU A 2 1.69 8.85 21.87
N LEU A 3 2.75 8.99 21.09
CA LEU A 3 3.30 7.89 20.31
C LEU A 3 3.85 6.88 21.31
N GLU A 4 3.31 5.65 21.32
CA GLU A 4 3.98 4.57 22.03
C GLU A 4 5.36 4.38 21.39
N GLU A 5 6.42 4.38 22.21
CA GLU A 5 7.78 4.14 21.72
C GLU A 5 7.97 2.68 21.31
N GLU A 6 7.20 1.77 21.94
CA GLU A 6 7.30 0.33 21.74
C GLU A 6 5.91 -0.33 21.76
N ILE A 7 5.70 -1.30 20.88
CA ILE A 7 4.53 -2.17 20.86
C ILE A 7 4.97 -3.62 20.96
N VAL A 8 4.26 -4.40 21.76
CA VAL A 8 4.52 -5.84 21.95
C VAL A 8 3.49 -6.65 21.16
N ASP A 9 3.96 -7.66 20.41
CA ASP A 9 3.10 -8.61 19.72
C ASP A 9 2.64 -9.77 20.62
N SER A 10 1.75 -10.63 20.12
CA SER A 10 1.22 -11.77 20.88
C SER A 10 2.33 -12.72 21.34
N GLU A 11 3.36 -12.93 20.52
CA GLU A 11 4.51 -13.79 20.81
C GLU A 11 5.52 -13.16 21.78
N GLY A 12 5.38 -11.87 22.08
CA GLY A 12 6.22 -11.16 23.03
C GLY A 12 7.42 -10.46 22.42
N ASN A 13 7.49 -10.35 21.09
CA ASN A 13 8.51 -9.53 20.46
C ASN A 13 8.17 -8.05 20.65
N ILE A 14 9.20 -7.24 20.88
CA ILE A 14 9.10 -5.81 21.11
C ILE A 14 9.47 -5.09 19.82
N HIS A 15 8.54 -4.28 19.32
CA HIS A 15 8.70 -3.50 18.09
C HIS A 15 8.82 -2.02 18.43
N LYS A 16 9.99 -1.44 18.15
CA LYS A 16 10.25 0.00 18.35
C LYS A 16 9.62 0.82 17.25
N ILE A 17 8.82 1.81 17.59
CA ILE A 17 8.16 2.71 16.63
C ILE A 17 9.08 3.89 16.33
N VAL A 18 9.23 4.22 15.04
CA VAL A 18 10.02 5.37 14.57
C VAL A 18 9.15 6.44 13.91
N GLY A 19 7.87 6.17 13.66
CA GLY A 19 6.96 7.16 13.10
C GLY A 19 5.62 6.59 12.65
N VAL A 20 4.81 7.45 12.04
CA VAL A 20 3.49 7.09 11.47
C VAL A 20 3.58 7.08 9.95
N LEU A 21 3.20 5.98 9.32
CA LEU A 21 3.13 5.84 7.87
C LEU A 21 1.79 6.32 7.31
N GLY A 22 0.71 6.15 8.07
CA GLY A 22 -0.62 6.56 7.66
C GLY A 22 -1.62 6.54 8.81
N LYS A 23 -2.62 7.43 8.73
CA LYS A 23 -3.79 7.45 9.60
C LYS A 23 -5.03 7.42 8.72
N GLY A 24 -5.93 6.49 8.96
CA GLY A 24 -7.16 6.32 8.20
C GLY A 24 -8.35 5.96 9.09
N GLY A 25 -9.53 5.79 8.50
CA GLY A 25 -10.75 5.45 9.23
C GLY A 25 -10.70 4.10 9.95
N GLN A 26 -9.82 3.19 9.50
CA GLN A 26 -9.66 1.87 10.10
C GLN A 26 -8.57 1.81 11.18
N GLY A 27 -7.80 2.89 11.39
CA GLY A 27 -6.71 2.90 12.37
C GLY A 27 -5.44 3.64 11.93
N ILE A 28 -4.33 3.31 12.59
CA ILE A 28 -3.01 3.93 12.39
C ILE A 28 -2.01 2.85 11.97
N VAL A 29 -1.19 3.16 10.96
CA VAL A 29 -0.05 2.33 10.56
C VAL A 29 1.23 2.99 11.05
N TYR A 30 1.99 2.29 11.89
CA TYR A 30 3.27 2.72 12.42
C TYR A 30 4.43 2.13 11.64
N ARG A 31 5.47 2.95 11.46
CA ARG A 31 6.77 2.50 11.00
C ARG A 31 7.55 1.94 12.17
N CYS A 32 8.10 0.74 12.02
CA CYS A 32 9.02 0.16 12.98
C CYS A 32 10.47 0.49 12.64
N LEU A 33 11.34 0.43 13.65
CA LEU A 33 12.78 0.50 13.50
C LEU A 33 13.28 -0.63 12.59
N ASP A 34 12.74 -1.84 12.80
CA ASP A 34 12.99 -2.97 11.92
C ASP A 34 12.30 -2.75 10.58
N LYS A 35 13.07 -2.83 9.50
CA LYS A 35 12.66 -2.24 8.24
C LYS A 35 11.63 -3.08 7.49
N ASP A 36 11.60 -4.38 7.75
CA ASP A 36 10.79 -5.34 7.03
C ASP A 36 9.36 -5.47 7.58
N VAL A 37 9.05 -4.77 8.67
CA VAL A 37 7.75 -4.83 9.35
C VAL A 37 7.13 -3.45 9.59
N ALA A 38 5.80 -3.44 9.63
CA ALA A 38 4.98 -2.31 10.03
C ALA A 38 3.88 -2.79 10.96
N ILE A 39 3.32 -1.90 11.76
CA ILE A 39 2.24 -2.22 12.70
C ILE A 39 0.97 -1.50 12.29
N LYS A 40 -0.11 -2.24 12.05
CA LYS A 40 -1.46 -1.67 11.91
C LYS A 40 -2.18 -1.80 13.25
N VAL A 41 -2.56 -0.67 13.85
CA VAL A 41 -3.40 -0.63 15.05
C VAL A 41 -4.78 -0.13 14.67
N VAL A 42 -5.81 -0.91 15.02
CA VAL A 42 -7.21 -0.59 14.76
C VAL A 42 -7.75 0.29 15.88
N LEU A 43 -8.50 1.32 15.50
CA LEU A 43 -9.16 2.25 16.41
C LEU A 43 -10.68 2.17 16.24
N ARG A 44 -11.42 2.34 17.34
CA ARG A 44 -12.88 2.58 17.34
C ARG A 44 -13.12 3.93 18.00
N ASP A 45 -13.87 4.81 17.36
CA ASP A 45 -14.14 6.17 17.84
C ASP A 45 -12.86 6.97 18.18
N ARG A 46 -11.78 6.71 17.45
CA ARG A 46 -10.41 7.25 17.64
C ARG A 46 -9.70 6.79 18.90
N ASP A 47 -10.28 5.84 19.63
CA ASP A 47 -9.67 5.23 20.81
C ASP A 47 -9.23 3.78 20.56
N PHE A 48 -8.26 3.34 21.38
CA PHE A 48 -7.78 1.97 21.35
C PHE A 48 -8.83 1.02 21.92
N ILE A 49 -9.08 -0.06 21.18
CA ILE A 49 -9.98 -1.12 21.63
C ILE A 49 -9.21 -2.08 22.53
N LYS A 50 -9.66 -2.21 23.79
CA LYS A 50 -9.01 -3.01 24.84
C LYS A 50 -9.91 -4.11 25.42
N ASP A 51 -11.16 -4.22 24.98
CA ASP A 51 -12.08 -5.22 25.53
C ASP A 51 -11.68 -6.63 25.09
N LYS A 52 -11.66 -7.57 26.03
CA LYS A 52 -11.09 -8.91 25.81
C LYS A 52 -11.86 -9.72 24.75
N GLU A 53 -13.17 -9.51 24.63
CA GLU A 53 -14.01 -10.28 23.71
C GLU A 53 -13.78 -9.82 22.26
N SER A 54 -13.77 -8.52 22.00
CA SER A 54 -13.45 -7.98 20.69
C SER A 54 -12.01 -8.27 20.28
N LEU A 55 -11.06 -8.24 21.23
CA LEU A 55 -9.66 -8.60 20.96
C LEU A 55 -9.56 -10.04 20.43
N LYS A 56 -10.25 -11.00 21.07
CA LYS A 56 -10.31 -12.39 20.61
C LYS A 56 -10.99 -12.52 19.25
N GLN A 57 -12.07 -11.78 19.03
CA GLN A 57 -12.78 -11.82 17.75
C GLN A 57 -11.92 -11.24 16.61
N TYR A 58 -11.20 -10.16 16.88
CA TYR A 58 -10.30 -9.54 15.94
C TYR A 58 -9.09 -10.44 15.66
N GLU A 59 -8.50 -11.05 16.68
CA GLU A 59 -7.44 -12.04 16.53
C GLU A 59 -7.87 -13.18 15.60
N LYS A 60 -9.07 -13.73 15.78
CA LYS A 60 -9.62 -14.75 14.87
C LYS A 60 -9.75 -14.23 13.44
N SER A 61 -10.15 -12.97 13.24
CA SER A 61 -10.27 -12.38 11.90
C SER A 61 -8.91 -12.21 11.21
N VAL A 62 -7.87 -11.81 11.95
CA VAL A 62 -6.50 -11.68 11.43
C VAL A 62 -5.92 -13.05 11.12
N LEU A 63 -6.10 -14.02 12.01
CA LEU A 63 -5.66 -15.40 11.78
C LEU A 63 -6.32 -16.00 10.54
N ASN A 64 -7.62 -15.76 10.33
CA ASN A 64 -8.30 -16.19 9.10
C ASN A 64 -7.67 -15.61 7.82
N LEU A 65 -7.12 -14.39 7.89
CA LEU A 65 -6.40 -13.78 6.78
C LEU A 65 -5.01 -14.44 6.60
N SER A 66 -4.28 -14.69 7.69
CA SER A 66 -2.99 -15.39 7.67
C SER A 66 -3.10 -16.87 7.23
N PHE A 67 -4.26 -17.50 7.43
CA PHE A 67 -4.53 -18.88 6.97
C PHE A 67 -5.00 -18.99 5.53
N LYS A 68 -5.22 -17.88 4.82
CA LYS A 68 -5.50 -17.94 3.38
C LYS A 68 -4.33 -18.60 2.65
N PRO A 69 -4.58 -19.32 1.55
CA PRO A 69 -3.54 -20.00 0.76
C PRO A 69 -2.70 -19.01 -0.06
N ILE A 70 -2.15 -17.98 0.59
CA ILE A 70 -1.27 -16.98 0.03
C ILE A 70 0.17 -17.38 0.36
N GLU A 71 1.05 -17.34 -0.64
CA GLU A 71 2.44 -17.70 -0.45
C GLU A 71 3.14 -16.72 0.52
N SER A 72 4.02 -17.23 1.39
CA SER A 72 4.74 -16.41 2.39
C SER A 72 5.55 -15.25 1.78
N HIS A 73 6.09 -15.46 0.57
CA HIS A 73 6.86 -14.48 -0.17
C HIS A 73 6.02 -13.62 -1.12
N PHE A 74 4.70 -13.75 -1.09
CA PHE A 74 3.82 -12.95 -1.94
C PHE A 74 4.08 -11.45 -1.69
N PRO A 75 4.21 -10.62 -2.74
CA PRO A 75 4.37 -9.16 -2.63
C PRO A 75 3.11 -8.47 -2.10
N MET A 76 2.80 -8.69 -0.82
CA MET A 76 1.68 -8.07 -0.12
C MET A 76 1.98 -7.85 1.37
N SER A 77 1.36 -6.83 1.97
CA SER A 77 1.38 -6.60 3.42
C SER A 77 0.46 -7.58 4.16
N ILE A 78 0.87 -8.83 4.25
CA ILE A 78 0.15 -9.91 4.94
C ILE A 78 0.39 -9.79 6.45
N PRO A 79 -0.64 -10.01 7.31
CA PRO A 79 -0.44 -10.09 8.75
C PRO A 79 0.46 -11.27 9.14
N LEU A 80 1.42 -10.98 10.01
CA LEU A 80 2.38 -11.96 10.55
C LEU A 80 1.96 -12.43 11.94
N VAL A 81 1.58 -11.49 12.81
CA VAL A 81 1.26 -11.75 14.22
C VAL A 81 0.36 -10.64 14.78
N THR A 82 -0.55 -10.97 15.70
CA THR A 82 -1.45 -10.00 16.34
C THR A 82 -0.74 -9.21 17.44
N LEU A 83 -1.33 -8.09 17.88
CA LEU A 83 -0.79 -7.28 18.96
C LEU A 83 -1.25 -7.74 20.34
N ARG A 84 -0.39 -7.57 21.35
CA ARG A 84 -0.73 -7.86 22.74
C ARG A 84 -1.55 -6.72 23.34
N GLY A 85 -2.75 -7.05 23.82
CA GLY A 85 -3.62 -6.13 24.55
C GLY A 85 -4.22 -4.99 23.73
N LYS A 86 -4.11 -5.04 22.40
CA LYS A 86 -4.67 -4.06 21.45
C LYS A 86 -5.15 -4.76 20.18
N GLN A 87 -6.17 -4.21 19.53
CA GLN A 87 -6.55 -4.67 18.20
C GLN A 87 -5.55 -4.16 17.17
N GLY A 88 -4.89 -5.08 16.50
CA GLY A 88 -3.94 -4.78 15.44
C GLY A 88 -3.07 -5.98 15.13
N TYR A 89 -2.16 -5.80 14.19
CA TYR A 89 -1.19 -6.81 13.81
C TYR A 89 0.10 -6.19 13.29
N VAL A 90 1.18 -6.96 13.43
CA VAL A 90 2.43 -6.75 12.70
C VAL A 90 2.25 -7.34 11.30
N MET A 91 2.71 -6.63 10.28
CA MET A 91 2.62 -7.06 8.88
C MET A 91 3.92 -6.80 8.13
N LYS A 92 4.08 -7.48 7.00
CA LYS A 92 5.17 -7.23 6.06
C LYS A 92 5.12 -5.80 5.52
N MET A 93 6.25 -5.10 5.59
CA MET A 93 6.41 -3.75 5.07
C MET A 93 6.74 -3.76 3.58
N ALA A 94 6.19 -2.79 2.84
CA ALA A 94 6.56 -2.53 1.45
C ALA A 94 7.85 -1.68 1.40
N GLU A 95 8.95 -2.17 1.97
CA GLU A 95 10.16 -1.37 2.17
C GLU A 95 10.80 -0.91 0.86
N GLY A 96 11.01 0.40 0.74
CA GLY A 96 11.54 1.04 -0.47
C GLY A 96 10.58 1.02 -1.66
N TYR A 97 9.31 0.64 -1.47
CA TYR A 97 8.27 0.85 -2.46
C TYR A 97 7.60 2.20 -2.26
N GLU A 98 7.10 2.77 -3.35
CA GLU A 98 6.30 3.99 -3.33
C GLU A 98 4.85 3.70 -3.77
N PRO A 99 3.86 4.48 -3.32
CA PRO A 99 2.48 4.33 -3.80
C PRO A 99 2.41 4.52 -5.32
N LEU A 100 1.77 3.60 -6.05
CA LEU A 100 1.69 3.65 -7.52
C LEU A 100 1.02 4.92 -8.03
N LYS A 101 0.15 5.55 -7.25
CA LYS A 101 -0.45 6.86 -7.57
C LYS A 101 0.57 7.98 -7.78
N THR A 102 1.73 7.93 -7.13
CA THR A 102 2.79 8.95 -7.29
C THR A 102 3.43 8.84 -8.67
N PHE A 103 3.39 7.63 -9.26
CA PHE A 103 3.97 7.32 -10.55
C PHE A 103 2.97 7.40 -11.70
N LEU A 104 1.74 6.92 -11.51
CA LEU A 104 0.64 7.01 -12.47
C LEU A 104 -0.23 8.23 -12.17
N LYS A 105 0.35 9.42 -12.35
CA LYS A 105 -0.35 10.69 -12.14
C LYS A 105 -1.43 10.91 -13.20
N LYS A 106 -2.56 11.45 -12.75
CA LYS A 106 -3.61 11.95 -13.64
C LYS A 106 -3.14 13.25 -14.30
N PRO A 107 -3.59 13.54 -15.53
CA PRO A 107 -3.24 14.77 -16.23
C PRO A 107 -3.57 16.04 -15.45
N SER A 108 -4.70 16.08 -14.75
CA SER A 108 -5.07 17.22 -13.89
C SER A 108 -4.07 17.50 -12.75
N ILE A 109 -3.36 16.47 -12.26
CA ILE A 109 -2.30 16.63 -11.27
C ILE A 109 -1.08 17.27 -11.94
N LEU A 110 -0.73 16.81 -13.14
CA LEU A 110 0.39 17.36 -13.92
C LEU A 110 0.15 18.82 -14.31
N GLU A 111 -1.08 19.19 -14.67
CA GLU A 111 -1.47 20.58 -14.97
C GLU A 111 -1.26 21.50 -13.75
N ASN A 112 -1.63 21.04 -12.56
CA ASN A 112 -1.40 21.80 -11.34
C ASN A 112 0.10 21.91 -11.02
N GLU A 113 0.83 20.80 -11.11
CA GLU A 113 2.28 20.79 -10.87
C GLU A 113 3.03 21.67 -11.87
N GLU A 114 2.56 21.78 -13.11
CA GLU A 114 3.13 22.71 -14.08
C GLU A 114 2.85 24.18 -13.71
N LYS A 115 1.61 24.52 -13.36
CA LYS A 115 1.23 25.86 -12.91
C LYS A 115 2.03 26.30 -11.68
N ASP A 116 2.29 25.36 -10.77
CA ASP A 116 3.09 25.57 -9.56
C ASP A 116 4.61 25.57 -9.85
N GLY A 117 5.02 25.33 -11.10
CA GLY A 117 6.42 25.29 -11.52
C GLY A 117 7.22 24.06 -11.05
N ILE A 118 6.54 23.07 -10.47
CA ILE A 118 7.10 21.79 -10.00
C ILE A 118 7.43 20.88 -11.18
N PHE A 119 6.58 20.90 -12.20
CA PHE A 119 6.74 20.15 -13.45
C PHE A 119 6.96 21.10 -14.63
N ARG A 120 7.76 20.68 -15.62
CA ARG A 120 8.01 21.49 -16.82
C ARG A 120 7.91 20.62 -18.06
N ILE A 121 7.18 21.11 -19.05
CA ILE A 121 7.09 20.48 -20.37
C ILE A 121 8.45 20.66 -21.08
N ASN A 122 8.92 19.60 -21.75
CA ASN A 122 10.13 19.68 -22.56
C ASN A 122 9.86 20.52 -23.83
N ASN A 123 10.75 21.44 -24.20
CA ASN A 123 10.57 22.31 -25.37
C ASN A 123 10.26 21.55 -26.67
N ALA A 124 10.95 20.44 -26.94
CA ALA A 124 10.71 19.65 -28.15
C ALA A 124 9.33 18.98 -28.14
N ILE A 125 8.85 18.57 -26.96
CA ILE A 125 7.50 18.00 -26.78
C ILE A 125 6.45 19.11 -26.85
N GLN A 126 6.74 20.30 -26.32
CA GLN A 126 5.87 21.46 -26.42
C GLN A 126 5.66 21.86 -27.89
N GLU A 127 6.72 21.85 -28.70
CA GLU A 127 6.62 22.11 -30.14
C GLU A 127 5.86 21.00 -30.87
N LEU A 128 6.17 19.73 -30.56
CA LEU A 128 5.49 18.57 -31.15
C LEU A 128 3.98 18.55 -30.86
N CYS A 129 3.60 18.97 -29.66
CA CYS A 129 2.22 18.94 -29.16
C CYS A 129 1.65 20.35 -28.95
N LYS A 130 2.03 21.31 -29.80
CA LYS A 130 1.62 22.72 -29.69
C LYS A 130 0.10 22.92 -29.60
N ASP A 131 -0.66 22.06 -30.25
CA ASP A 131 -2.13 22.12 -30.31
C ASP A 131 -2.81 21.28 -29.21
N ASN A 132 -2.05 20.56 -28.38
CA ASN A 132 -2.58 19.68 -27.34
C ASN A 132 -1.70 19.66 -26.09
N HIS A 133 -1.99 20.60 -25.19
CA HIS A 133 -1.29 20.77 -23.93
C HIS A 133 -1.32 19.52 -23.03
N HIS A 134 -2.47 18.84 -22.95
CA HIS A 134 -2.63 17.62 -22.16
C HIS A 134 -1.73 16.47 -22.65
N MET A 135 -1.57 16.35 -23.98
CA MET A 135 -0.65 15.41 -24.59
C MET A 135 0.81 15.81 -24.32
N ALA A 136 1.13 17.10 -24.41
CA ALA A 136 2.47 17.62 -24.11
C ALA A 136 2.90 17.32 -22.66
N LEU A 137 1.98 17.51 -21.69
CA LEU A 137 2.15 17.15 -20.29
C LEU A 137 2.43 15.65 -20.13
N SER A 138 1.56 14.81 -20.70
CA SER A 138 1.63 13.35 -20.57
C SER A 138 2.93 12.79 -21.16
N LEU A 139 3.32 13.23 -22.36
CA LEU A 139 4.54 12.79 -23.02
C LEU A 139 5.79 13.29 -22.30
N SER A 140 5.79 14.54 -21.83
CA SER A 140 6.90 15.07 -21.03
C SER A 140 7.06 14.29 -19.74
N TYR A 141 5.96 13.95 -19.06
CA TYR A 141 5.99 13.19 -17.83
C TYR A 141 6.51 11.78 -18.07
N TYR A 142 6.07 11.10 -19.14
CA TYR A 142 6.58 9.78 -19.50
C TYR A 142 8.07 9.82 -19.84
N SER A 143 8.53 10.84 -20.56
CA SER A 143 9.94 11.03 -20.94
C SER A 143 10.86 11.28 -19.74
N GLN A 144 10.41 12.12 -18.79
CA GLN A 144 11.19 12.49 -17.60
C GLN A 144 11.16 11.41 -16.51
N THR A 145 10.22 10.48 -16.60
CA THR A 145 10.12 9.33 -15.68
C THR A 145 10.50 8.04 -16.41
N GLN A 146 10.18 6.87 -15.86
CA GLN A 146 10.60 5.58 -16.43
C GLN A 146 9.79 5.14 -17.69
N GLY A 147 9.16 6.08 -18.40
CA GLY A 147 8.48 5.82 -19.68
C GLY A 147 7.32 4.82 -19.64
N LEU A 148 6.84 4.44 -20.83
CA LEU A 148 5.76 3.47 -20.99
C LEU A 148 6.19 2.05 -20.62
N ARG A 149 7.43 1.66 -20.97
CA ARG A 149 7.94 0.31 -20.75
C ARG A 149 7.88 -0.09 -19.27
N SER A 150 8.35 0.76 -18.36
CA SER A 150 8.31 0.43 -16.93
C SER A 150 6.90 0.36 -16.38
N ARG A 151 6.00 1.26 -16.81
CA ARG A 151 4.58 1.22 -16.45
C ARG A 151 3.92 -0.10 -16.87
N LEU A 152 4.16 -0.55 -18.10
CA LEU A 152 3.65 -1.83 -18.58
C LEU A 152 4.22 -3.02 -17.80
N LYS A 153 5.50 -2.98 -17.42
CA LYS A 153 6.10 -4.04 -16.57
C LYS A 153 5.45 -4.10 -15.18
N ILE A 154 5.22 -2.94 -14.55
CA ILE A 154 4.55 -2.86 -13.24
C ILE A 154 3.13 -3.41 -13.34
N LEU A 155 2.36 -2.97 -14.33
CA LEU A 155 0.99 -3.44 -14.55
C LEU A 155 0.95 -4.94 -14.89
N THR A 156 1.93 -5.44 -15.65
CA THR A 156 2.08 -6.87 -15.92
C THR A 156 2.37 -7.65 -14.64
N HIS A 157 3.27 -7.15 -13.79
CA HIS A 157 3.55 -7.78 -12.51
C HIS A 157 2.32 -7.77 -11.59
N LEU A 158 1.61 -6.65 -11.51
CA LEU A 158 0.35 -6.54 -10.77
C LEU A 158 -0.69 -7.55 -11.28
N ALA A 159 -0.88 -7.67 -12.59
CA ALA A 159 -1.78 -8.65 -13.18
C ALA A 159 -1.40 -10.09 -12.80
N LYS A 160 -0.09 -10.42 -12.78
CA LYS A 160 0.40 -11.72 -12.31
C LYS A 160 0.08 -11.97 -10.84
N LEU A 161 0.19 -10.94 -9.98
CA LEU A 161 -0.16 -11.06 -8.56
C LEU A 161 -1.66 -11.34 -8.39
N LEU A 162 -2.52 -10.59 -9.09
CA LEU A 162 -3.96 -10.78 -9.04
C LEU A 162 -4.37 -12.17 -9.57
N PHE A 163 -3.77 -12.61 -10.68
CA PHE A 163 -3.99 -13.95 -11.22
C PHE A 163 -3.58 -15.04 -10.23
N ARG A 164 -2.45 -14.88 -9.53
CA ARG A 164 -2.02 -15.84 -8.50
C ARG A 164 -3.01 -15.94 -7.35
N LEU A 165 -3.59 -14.83 -6.90
CA LEU A 165 -4.68 -14.85 -5.91
C LEU A 165 -5.90 -15.58 -6.46
N GLN A 166 -6.35 -15.22 -7.66
CA GLN A 166 -7.52 -15.82 -8.30
C GLN A 166 -7.35 -17.33 -8.51
N SER A 167 -6.15 -17.80 -8.87
CA SER A 167 -5.85 -19.23 -9.00
C SER A 167 -6.03 -20.03 -7.70
N LYS A 168 -6.16 -19.34 -6.56
CA LYS A 168 -6.42 -19.90 -5.23
C LYS A 168 -7.85 -19.63 -4.74
N GLY A 169 -8.74 -19.14 -5.61
CA GLY A 169 -10.10 -18.73 -5.24
C GLY A 169 -10.12 -17.47 -4.38
N LEU A 170 -9.11 -16.60 -4.50
CA LEU A 170 -9.01 -15.35 -3.74
C LEU A 170 -9.15 -14.14 -4.67
N VAL A 171 -9.88 -13.13 -4.20
CA VAL A 171 -10.08 -11.86 -4.90
C VAL A 171 -9.59 -10.71 -4.03
N TYR A 172 -8.89 -9.75 -4.64
CA TYR A 172 -8.49 -8.49 -3.99
C TYR A 172 -9.54 -7.42 -4.32
N GLY A 173 -10.37 -7.06 -3.33
CA GLY A 173 -11.61 -6.32 -3.55
C GLY A 173 -11.49 -4.80 -3.72
N ASP A 174 -10.38 -4.18 -3.32
CA ASP A 174 -10.19 -2.72 -3.39
C ASP A 174 -8.96 -2.34 -4.21
N LEU A 175 -8.94 -2.77 -5.47
CA LEU A 175 -7.83 -2.47 -6.38
C LEU A 175 -7.87 -1.00 -6.82
N ASN A 176 -7.01 -0.17 -6.24
CA ASN A 176 -6.82 1.22 -6.62
C ASN A 176 -5.35 1.67 -6.49
N LEU A 177 -5.00 2.83 -7.07
CA LEU A 177 -3.61 3.33 -7.11
C LEU A 177 -3.01 3.68 -5.73
N ASN A 178 -3.82 3.81 -4.67
CA ASN A 178 -3.33 3.98 -3.31
C ASN A 178 -2.92 2.65 -2.67
N ASN A 179 -3.59 1.56 -3.05
CA ASN A 179 -3.37 0.24 -2.47
C ASN A 179 -2.33 -0.61 -3.22
N VAL A 180 -1.83 -0.08 -4.34
CA VAL A 180 -0.73 -0.67 -5.10
C VAL A 180 0.51 0.18 -4.90
N PHE A 181 1.61 -0.46 -4.59
CA PHE A 181 2.94 0.11 -4.43
C PHE A 181 3.86 -0.43 -5.52
N TYR A 182 4.92 0.32 -5.88
CA TYR A 182 5.85 -0.08 -6.91
C TYR A 182 7.32 0.17 -6.52
N LYS A 183 8.20 -0.68 -7.04
CA LYS A 183 9.67 -0.59 -6.96
C LYS A 183 10.28 -1.41 -8.08
N ASP A 184 11.24 -0.85 -8.82
CA ASP A 184 12.02 -1.58 -9.84
C ASP A 184 11.17 -2.46 -10.78
N ASN A 185 10.13 -1.87 -11.38
CA ASN A 185 9.17 -2.57 -12.24
C ASN A 185 8.30 -3.66 -11.57
N SER A 186 8.38 -3.80 -10.26
CA SER A 186 7.60 -4.74 -9.46
C SER A 186 6.49 -4.00 -8.73
N ALA A 187 5.34 -4.66 -8.63
CA ALA A 187 4.18 -4.22 -7.85
C ALA A 187 4.13 -4.93 -6.49
N PHE A 188 3.55 -4.26 -5.50
CA PHE A 188 3.31 -4.77 -4.16
C PHE A 188 1.92 -4.31 -3.71
N LEU A 189 1.12 -5.20 -3.11
CA LEU A 189 -0.23 -4.88 -2.63
C LEU A 189 -0.19 -4.55 -1.14
N ILE A 190 -0.82 -3.46 -0.72
CA ILE A 190 -1.03 -3.21 0.71
C ILE A 190 -2.46 -3.57 1.11
N ASP A 191 -2.78 -3.44 2.39
CA ASP A 191 -4.14 -3.65 2.92
C ASP A 191 -4.71 -5.04 2.56
N ALA A 192 -4.07 -6.09 3.10
CA ALA A 192 -4.48 -7.48 2.89
C ALA A 192 -5.90 -7.77 3.40
N ASP A 193 -6.46 -6.90 4.24
CA ASP A 193 -7.87 -6.93 4.65
C ASP A 193 -8.83 -6.80 3.46
N ASN A 194 -8.37 -6.43 2.26
CA ASN A 194 -9.16 -6.44 1.02
C ASN A 194 -9.17 -7.80 0.32
N VAL A 195 -8.47 -8.82 0.82
CA VAL A 195 -8.50 -10.17 0.25
C VAL A 195 -9.69 -10.96 0.79
N ARG A 196 -10.52 -11.50 -0.10
CA ARG A 196 -11.68 -12.34 0.21
C ARG A 196 -11.63 -13.63 -0.59
N TYR A 197 -12.33 -14.66 -0.12
CA TYR A 197 -12.64 -15.79 -0.99
C TYR A 197 -13.64 -15.32 -2.04
N GLU A 198 -13.48 -15.83 -3.27
CA GLU A 198 -14.50 -15.67 -4.29
C GLU A 198 -15.81 -16.25 -3.75
N SER A 199 -16.83 -15.41 -3.69
CA SER A 199 -18.17 -15.84 -3.30
C SER A 199 -18.82 -16.38 -4.57
N LEU A 200 -19.10 -17.69 -4.61
CA LEU A 200 -19.94 -18.30 -5.63
C LEU A 200 -21.39 -17.81 -5.48
#